data_AF-A0A5F9D8T3-F1
#
_entry.id   AF-A0A5F9D8T3-F1
#
_cell.length_a   1.000
_cell.length_b   1.000
_cell.length_c   1.000
_cell.angle_alpha   90.00
_cell.angle_beta   90.00
_cell.angle_gamma   90.00
#
_symmetry.space_group_name_H-M   'P 1'
#
loop_
_entity.id
_entity.type
_entity.pdbx_description
1 polymer ?
#
loop_
_entity_poly.entity_id
_entity_poly.type
_entity_poly.pdbx_seq_one_letter_code
_entity_poly.pdbx_strand_id
1 'polypeptide(L)'
;MPPAARETMCGDTVPSAPSRHSLPFLPSPGTPDSLRSPLIIFVVGGPGSGKGTQCRNMATKYGFCHVGLGQLLRQEAQRRTQRGRQIREMLLQGLLVPTGIVLDMVNGNMLSHPESRGFLIDGFPRELQQAKEFERIVGRAPSVVMVLDCSMETMVRRVLRRGQLEGRADDCEAAIRRRLETHYTSSEPVLSFYQHKNLLRHVGAPRRAARGPRRAGPPAHSPPARLPLFSRSWRKTRQRAFSPGAALSSRACSERGAAGSPPAR
;
A
#
# COMPACT_ATOMS: atom_id res chain seq x y z
N MET A 1 48.73 -89.83 -14.17
CA MET A 1 48.61 -89.99 -15.64
C MET A 1 47.68 -91.18 -15.88
N PRO A 2 46.66 -91.14 -16.75
CA PRO A 2 45.96 -90.03 -17.44
C PRO A 2 44.41 -90.24 -17.30
N PRO A 3 43.49 -89.93 -18.25
CA PRO A 3 43.14 -88.66 -18.92
C PRO A 3 41.61 -88.37 -18.97
N ALA A 4 41.26 -87.35 -19.76
CA ALA A 4 40.06 -87.20 -20.63
C ALA A 4 38.84 -86.53 -19.98
N ALA A 5 38.34 -85.37 -20.45
CA ALA A 5 37.84 -85.01 -21.79
C ALA A 5 36.57 -85.78 -22.20
N ARG A 6 35.43 -85.06 -22.27
CA ARG A 6 34.37 -85.04 -23.33
C ARG A 6 33.05 -84.48 -22.79
N GLU A 7 32.54 -83.38 -23.35
CA GLU A 7 31.42 -83.28 -24.34
C GLU A 7 30.06 -83.63 -23.70
N THR A 8 28.97 -82.83 -23.75
CA THR A 8 28.12 -82.50 -24.93
C THR A 8 26.99 -81.56 -24.39
N MET A 9 26.82 -80.30 -24.85
CA MET A 9 25.94 -79.77 -25.93
C MET A 9 24.44 -79.56 -25.57
N CYS A 10 23.81 -78.59 -26.27
CA CYS A 10 22.45 -78.00 -26.18
C CYS A 10 22.36 -76.84 -25.17
N GLY A 11 22.31 -75.56 -25.55
CA GLY A 11 21.62 -74.95 -26.68
C GLY A 11 20.25 -74.48 -26.20
N ASP A 12 20.12 -73.18 -25.90
CA ASP A 12 18.86 -72.45 -26.04
C ASP A 12 19.10 -70.94 -25.94
N THR A 13 18.47 -70.25 -26.88
CA THR A 13 18.63 -68.82 -27.16
C THR A 13 17.61 -68.05 -26.35
N VAL A 14 18.01 -67.02 -25.60
CA VAL A 14 17.07 -66.02 -25.04
C VAL A 14 17.64 -64.62 -25.31
N PRO A 15 16.97 -63.78 -26.12
CA PRO A 15 17.29 -62.36 -26.23
C PRO A 15 16.38 -61.54 -25.32
N SER A 16 16.95 -60.82 -24.36
CA SER A 16 16.29 -59.73 -23.63
C SER A 16 17.38 -58.81 -23.07
N ALA A 17 17.46 -57.51 -23.32
CA ALA A 17 16.55 -56.55 -23.92
C ALA A 17 17.35 -55.32 -24.38
N PRO A 18 16.96 -54.61 -25.46
CA PRO A 18 17.27 -53.21 -25.59
C PRO A 18 16.00 -52.38 -25.39
N SER A 19 16.16 -51.25 -24.69
CA SER A 19 15.34 -50.03 -24.72
C SER A 19 14.81 -49.58 -23.35
N ARG A 20 15.62 -48.77 -22.67
CA ARG A 20 15.08 -47.66 -21.87
C ARG A 20 15.01 -46.45 -22.79
N HIS A 21 14.08 -46.48 -23.74
CA HIS A 21 13.67 -45.26 -24.41
C HIS A 21 12.90 -44.42 -23.40
N SER A 22 13.49 -43.27 -23.10
CA SER A 22 12.91 -42.12 -22.44
C SER A 22 11.45 -41.90 -22.85
N LEU A 23 10.53 -42.13 -21.92
CA LEU A 23 9.17 -41.65 -22.06
C LEU A 23 9.20 -40.11 -22.10
N PRO A 24 8.46 -39.47 -23.03
CA PRO A 24 8.40 -38.03 -23.10
C PRO A 24 7.71 -37.50 -21.84
N PHE A 25 8.33 -36.48 -21.24
CA PHE A 25 7.75 -35.67 -20.17
C PHE A 25 6.41 -35.11 -20.66
N LEU A 26 5.31 -35.71 -20.23
CA LEU A 26 3.98 -35.13 -20.41
C LEU A 26 3.87 -33.98 -19.41
N PRO A 27 3.74 -32.72 -19.85
CA PRO A 27 3.32 -31.66 -18.95
C PRO A 27 1.91 -32.02 -18.47
N SER A 28 1.76 -32.19 -17.16
CA SER A 28 0.47 -32.35 -16.50
C SER A 28 -0.49 -31.23 -16.95
N PRO A 29 -1.77 -31.54 -17.17
CA PRO A 29 -2.76 -30.58 -17.67
C PRO A 29 -2.80 -29.36 -16.77
N GLY A 30 -2.75 -28.17 -17.39
CA GLY A 30 -2.55 -26.88 -16.74
C GLY A 30 -3.36 -26.71 -15.46
N THR A 31 -2.68 -26.26 -14.41
CA THR A 31 -3.32 -25.89 -13.16
C THR A 31 -4.33 -24.76 -13.40
N PRO A 32 -5.59 -24.88 -12.93
CA PRO A 32 -6.56 -23.79 -12.96
C PRO A 32 -6.19 -22.60 -12.04
N ASP A 33 -5.07 -22.70 -11.30
CA ASP A 33 -4.60 -21.67 -10.37
C ASP A 33 -3.85 -20.52 -11.04
N SER A 34 -3.53 -20.64 -12.33
CA SER A 34 -2.89 -19.58 -13.14
C SER A 34 -3.72 -18.29 -13.24
N LEU A 35 -4.99 -18.28 -12.79
CA LEU A 35 -5.87 -17.12 -12.76
C LEU A 35 -5.94 -16.40 -11.39
N ARG A 36 -5.28 -16.87 -10.34
CA ARG A 36 -5.46 -16.37 -8.96
C ARG A 36 -4.29 -15.56 -8.42
N SER A 37 -3.86 -14.53 -9.16
CA SER A 37 -3.00 -13.51 -8.54
C SER A 37 -3.82 -12.74 -7.49
N PRO A 38 -3.30 -12.47 -6.28
CA PRO A 38 -4.06 -11.79 -5.23
C PRO A 38 -4.42 -10.37 -5.69
N LEU A 39 -5.60 -9.87 -5.32
CA LEU A 39 -5.96 -8.48 -5.62
C LEU A 39 -5.06 -7.54 -4.83
N ILE A 40 -4.52 -6.50 -5.45
CA ILE A 40 -3.75 -5.47 -4.75
C ILE A 40 -4.50 -4.15 -4.86
N ILE A 41 -4.94 -3.63 -3.73
CA ILE A 41 -5.76 -2.44 -3.64
C ILE A 41 -4.98 -1.39 -2.85
N PHE A 42 -4.63 -0.29 -3.51
CA PHE A 42 -4.07 0.86 -2.82
C PHE A 42 -5.19 1.74 -2.27
N VAL A 43 -5.04 2.20 -1.03
CA VAL A 43 -6.01 3.10 -0.40
C VAL A 43 -5.32 4.40 -0.03
N VAL A 44 -5.65 5.45 -0.78
CA VAL A 44 -5.03 6.78 -0.74
C VAL A 44 -6.00 7.80 -0.14
N GLY A 45 -5.46 8.79 0.57
CA GLY A 45 -6.22 9.86 1.20
C GLY A 45 -5.47 10.48 2.37
N GLY A 46 -5.85 11.69 2.76
CA GLY A 46 -5.11 12.46 3.76
C GLY A 46 -5.23 11.93 5.19
N PRO A 47 -4.40 12.40 6.13
CA PRO A 47 -4.49 12.02 7.53
C PRO A 47 -5.90 12.33 8.07
N GLY A 48 -6.52 11.39 8.81
CA GLY A 48 -7.89 11.57 9.33
C GLY A 48 -9.02 11.34 8.31
N SER A 49 -8.73 11.00 7.05
CA SER A 49 -9.78 10.71 6.05
C SER A 49 -10.59 9.43 6.35
N GLY A 50 -10.10 8.55 7.23
CA GLY A 50 -10.79 7.33 7.63
C GLY A 50 -10.34 6.04 6.93
N LYS A 51 -9.26 6.09 6.13
CA LYS A 51 -8.70 4.93 5.40
C LYS A 51 -8.57 3.68 6.27
N GLY A 52 -7.85 3.74 7.37
CA GLY A 52 -7.65 2.56 8.23
C GLY A 52 -8.93 1.98 8.82
N THR A 53 -10.00 2.77 8.98
CA THR A 53 -11.31 2.23 9.35
C THR A 53 -11.94 1.49 8.18
N GLN A 54 -11.95 2.10 6.99
CA GLN A 54 -12.50 1.47 5.78
C GLN A 54 -11.72 0.22 5.37
N CYS A 55 -10.39 0.24 5.44
CA CYS A 55 -9.55 -0.92 5.13
C CYS A 55 -9.81 -2.08 6.08
N ARG A 56 -9.95 -1.84 7.40
CA ARG A 56 -10.31 -2.90 8.35
C ARG A 56 -11.69 -3.49 8.04
N ASN A 57 -12.69 -2.65 7.79
CA ASN A 57 -14.02 -3.11 7.43
C ASN A 57 -14.02 -3.95 6.15
N MET A 58 -13.29 -3.52 5.11
CA MET A 58 -13.16 -4.26 3.86
C MET A 58 -12.36 -5.55 4.03
N ALA A 59 -11.29 -5.53 4.82
CA ALA A 59 -10.48 -6.71 5.13
C ALA A 59 -11.34 -7.80 5.79
N THR A 60 -12.11 -7.44 6.83
CA THR A 60 -13.04 -8.36 7.48
C THR A 60 -14.13 -8.86 6.53
N LYS A 61 -14.72 -7.97 5.72
CA LYS A 61 -15.84 -8.33 4.82
C LYS A 61 -15.42 -9.26 3.68
N TYR A 62 -14.23 -9.05 3.11
CA TYR A 62 -13.79 -9.75 1.90
C TYR A 62 -12.66 -10.77 2.14
N GLY A 63 -12.22 -10.94 3.39
CA GLY A 63 -11.11 -11.83 3.72
C GLY A 63 -9.78 -11.37 3.11
N PHE A 64 -9.55 -10.06 3.05
CA PHE A 64 -8.29 -9.48 2.56
C PHE A 64 -7.34 -9.19 3.71
N CYS A 65 -6.05 -9.21 3.43
CA CYS A 65 -5.02 -8.76 4.36
C CYS A 65 -4.95 -7.22 4.35
N HIS A 66 -5.07 -6.60 5.53
CA HIS A 66 -4.88 -5.16 5.70
C HIS A 66 -3.42 -4.83 5.97
N VAL A 67 -2.77 -4.17 5.01
CA VAL A 67 -1.39 -3.69 5.13
C VAL A 67 -1.42 -2.21 5.53
N GLY A 68 -1.44 -1.94 6.83
CA GLY A 68 -1.47 -0.58 7.37
C GLY A 68 -0.10 0.07 7.44
N LEU A 69 0.34 0.85 6.43
CA LEU A 69 1.69 1.44 6.42
C LEU A 69 1.99 2.27 7.68
N GLY A 70 1.02 3.10 8.11
CA GLY A 70 1.19 3.89 9.32
C GLY A 70 1.37 3.02 10.58
N GLN A 71 0.71 1.86 10.65
CA GLN A 71 0.85 0.92 11.77
C GLN A 71 2.20 0.23 11.74
N LEU A 72 2.60 -0.29 10.58
CA LEU A 72 3.91 -0.91 10.37
C LEU A 72 5.05 0.04 10.80
N LEU A 73 5.00 1.30 10.35
CA LEU A 73 5.99 2.31 10.73
C LEU A 73 6.01 2.59 12.24
N ARG A 74 4.84 2.67 12.89
CA ARG A 74 4.78 2.89 14.36
C ARG A 74 5.29 1.68 15.15
N GLN A 75 5.02 0.47 14.69
CA GLN A 75 5.55 -0.75 15.31
C GLN A 75 7.07 -0.81 15.18
N GLU A 76 7.62 -0.47 14.01
CA GLU A 76 9.07 -0.42 13.80
C GLU A 76 9.72 0.70 14.64
N ALA A 77 9.05 1.85 14.77
CA ALA A 77 9.51 2.97 15.60
C ALA A 77 9.64 2.63 17.10
N GLN A 78 8.94 1.60 17.58
CA GLN A 78 9.05 1.12 18.96
C GLN A 78 10.27 0.21 19.18
N ARG A 79 10.88 -0.30 18.11
CA ARG A 79 12.05 -1.18 18.21
C ARG A 79 13.29 -0.39 18.59
N ARG A 80 14.14 -0.97 19.44
CA ARG A 80 15.41 -0.36 19.89
C ARG A 80 16.53 -0.49 18.85
N THR A 81 16.23 -0.24 17.58
CA THR A 81 17.18 -0.31 16.46
C THR A 81 17.49 1.08 15.91
N GLN A 82 18.58 1.22 15.15
CA GLN A 82 18.90 2.48 14.47
C GLN A 82 17.77 2.90 13.51
N ARG A 83 17.27 1.95 12.71
CA ARG A 83 16.12 2.12 11.82
C ARG A 83 14.87 2.59 12.57
N GLY A 84 14.56 1.96 13.71
CA GLY A 84 13.41 2.33 14.54
C GLY A 84 13.51 3.77 15.07
N ARG A 85 14.69 4.18 15.54
CA ARG A 85 14.93 5.57 15.98
C ARG A 85 14.72 6.59 14.85
N GLN A 86 15.30 6.34 13.67
CA GLN A 86 15.14 7.23 12.51
C GLN A 86 13.68 7.35 12.08
N ILE A 87 12.94 6.22 12.02
CA ILE A 87 11.52 6.24 11.69
C ILE A 87 10.73 7.02 12.74
N ARG A 88 11.03 6.85 14.03
CA ARG A 88 10.38 7.59 15.12
C ARG A 88 10.53 9.09 14.94
N GLU A 89 11.75 9.57 14.68
CA GLU A 89 12.04 10.99 14.47
C GLU A 89 11.26 11.55 13.27
N MET A 90 11.27 10.84 12.14
CA MET A 90 10.52 11.24 10.94
C MET A 90 9.01 11.31 11.20
N LEU A 91 8.45 10.33 11.91
CA LEU A 91 7.02 10.33 12.27
C LEU A 91 6.65 11.51 13.17
N LEU A 92 7.45 11.81 14.20
CA LEU A 92 7.24 12.96 15.09
C LEU A 92 7.30 14.30 14.34
N GLN A 93 8.16 14.38 13.34
CA GLN A 93 8.30 15.57 12.49
C GLN A 93 7.25 15.63 11.36
N GLY A 94 6.40 14.62 11.21
CA GLY A 94 5.42 14.54 10.13
C GLY A 94 6.02 14.35 8.73
N LEU A 95 7.25 13.83 8.64
CA LEU A 95 7.97 13.59 7.39
C LEU A 95 7.63 12.23 6.77
N LEU A 96 7.93 12.07 5.48
CA LEU A 96 7.89 10.77 4.82
C LEU A 96 9.12 9.96 5.20
N VAL A 97 8.89 8.67 5.41
CA VAL A 97 9.96 7.68 5.57
C VAL A 97 10.48 7.31 4.17
N PRO A 98 11.80 7.10 3.99
CA PRO A 98 12.39 6.77 2.70
C PRO A 98 11.69 5.63 1.96
N THR A 99 11.55 5.77 0.62
CA THR A 99 10.86 4.81 -0.25
C THR A 99 11.35 3.36 -0.03
N GLY A 100 12.66 3.12 0.06
CA GLY A 100 13.21 1.77 0.26
C GLY A 100 12.68 1.09 1.54
N ILE A 101 12.73 1.81 2.67
CA ILE A 101 12.22 1.32 3.96
C ILE A 101 10.72 1.02 3.87
N VAL A 102 9.94 1.87 3.21
CA VAL A 102 8.50 1.70 3.03
C VAL A 102 8.20 0.44 2.21
N LEU A 103 8.88 0.25 1.08
CA LEU A 103 8.70 -0.90 0.20
C LEU A 103 9.09 -2.20 0.88
N ASP A 104 10.21 -2.23 1.59
CA ASP A 104 10.64 -3.40 2.36
C ASP A 104 9.55 -3.85 3.35
N MET A 105 8.92 -2.90 4.05
CA MET A 105 7.89 -3.20 5.04
C MET A 105 6.58 -3.67 4.41
N VAL A 106 6.16 -3.04 3.31
CA VAL A 106 4.94 -3.44 2.58
C VAL A 106 5.14 -4.83 1.97
N ASN A 107 6.25 -5.06 1.27
CA ASN A 107 6.56 -6.33 0.63
C ASN A 107 6.73 -7.44 1.67
N GLY A 108 7.47 -7.20 2.75
CA GLY A 108 7.62 -8.17 3.84
C GLY A 108 6.29 -8.56 4.48
N ASN A 109 5.38 -7.59 4.67
CA ASN A 109 4.05 -7.87 5.19
C ASN A 109 3.19 -8.70 4.21
N MET A 110 3.25 -8.40 2.91
CA MET A 110 2.55 -9.19 1.88
C MET A 110 3.08 -10.62 1.80
N LEU A 111 4.41 -10.80 1.81
CA LEU A 111 5.06 -12.12 1.76
C LEU A 111 4.79 -12.97 3.02
N SER A 112 4.46 -12.33 4.14
CA SER A 112 4.08 -13.03 5.38
C SER A 112 2.63 -13.55 5.37
N HIS A 113 1.84 -13.23 4.34
CA HIS A 113 0.45 -13.67 4.18
C HIS A 113 0.19 -14.23 2.76
N PRO A 114 0.94 -15.26 2.32
CA PRO A 114 0.86 -15.79 0.95
C PRO A 114 -0.53 -16.39 0.62
N GLU A 115 -1.28 -16.81 1.63
CA GLU A 115 -2.64 -17.35 1.51
C GLU A 115 -3.72 -16.29 1.24
N SER A 116 -3.37 -15.00 1.39
CA SER A 116 -4.33 -13.91 1.25
C SER A 116 -4.82 -13.76 -0.19
N ARG A 117 -6.15 -13.72 -0.37
CA ARG A 117 -6.78 -13.52 -1.68
C ARG A 117 -6.70 -12.07 -2.17
N GLY A 118 -6.35 -11.13 -1.30
CA GLY A 118 -6.16 -9.73 -1.65
C GLY A 118 -5.52 -8.91 -0.54
N PHE A 119 -4.92 -7.78 -0.91
CA PHE A 119 -4.20 -6.88 -0.04
C PHE A 119 -4.78 -5.48 -0.13
N LEU A 120 -5.10 -4.90 1.02
CA LEU A 120 -5.51 -3.51 1.18
C LEU A 120 -4.36 -2.71 1.78
N ILE A 121 -3.64 -1.97 0.94
CA ILE A 121 -2.45 -1.22 1.36
C ILE A 121 -2.86 0.20 1.72
N ASP A 122 -3.03 0.46 3.02
CA ASP A 122 -3.55 1.70 3.60
C ASP A 122 -2.45 2.75 3.76
N GLY A 123 -2.64 3.89 3.09
CA GLY A 123 -1.75 5.04 3.17
C GLY A 123 -0.51 4.90 2.30
N PHE A 124 -0.61 4.12 1.23
CA PHE A 124 0.40 3.89 0.20
C PHE A 124 -0.26 3.94 -1.19
N PRO A 125 0.44 4.41 -2.24
CA PRO A 125 1.70 5.16 -2.18
C PRO A 125 1.47 6.61 -1.75
N ARG A 126 2.46 7.21 -1.09
CA ARG A 126 2.43 8.63 -0.66
C ARG A 126 3.15 9.57 -1.61
N GLU A 127 3.97 9.01 -2.50
CA GLU A 127 4.74 9.74 -3.51
C GLU A 127 4.89 8.87 -4.77
N LEU A 128 5.18 9.51 -5.91
CA LEU A 128 5.21 8.81 -7.20
C LEU A 128 6.31 7.74 -7.29
N GLN A 129 7.45 7.95 -6.62
CA GLN A 129 8.54 6.99 -6.64
C GLN A 129 8.14 5.67 -5.98
N GLN A 130 7.41 5.72 -4.87
CA GLN A 130 6.85 4.52 -4.21
C GLN A 130 5.94 3.73 -5.16
N ALA A 131 5.09 4.43 -5.92
CA ALA A 131 4.19 3.81 -6.89
C ALA A 131 4.96 3.05 -7.98
N LYS A 132 5.92 3.73 -8.64
CA LYS A 132 6.72 3.14 -9.72
C LYS A 132 7.56 1.97 -9.25
N GLU A 133 8.20 2.12 -8.10
CA GLU A 133 9.12 1.12 -7.59
C GLU A 133 8.39 -0.11 -7.05
N PHE A 134 7.22 0.06 -6.45
CA PHE A 134 6.35 -1.06 -6.10
C PHE A 134 5.96 -1.88 -7.33
N GLU A 135 5.50 -1.22 -8.40
CA GLU A 135 5.13 -1.92 -9.64
C GLU A 135 6.33 -2.67 -10.25
N ARG A 136 7.53 -2.09 -10.15
CA ARG A 136 8.78 -2.74 -10.60
C ARG A 136 9.09 -4.00 -9.79
N ILE A 137 8.97 -3.93 -8.46
CA ILE A 137 9.29 -5.05 -7.56
C ILE A 137 8.24 -6.16 -7.66
N VAL A 138 6.95 -5.79 -7.68
CA VAL A 138 5.82 -6.74 -7.76
C VAL A 138 5.59 -7.25 -9.19
N GLY A 139 6.15 -6.56 -10.19
CA GLY A 139 6.04 -6.92 -11.61
C GLY A 139 4.71 -6.54 -12.25
N ARG A 140 3.84 -5.80 -11.55
CA ARG A 140 2.53 -5.36 -12.06
C ARG A 140 1.95 -4.16 -11.29
N ALA A 141 1.00 -3.49 -11.94
CA ALA A 141 0.18 -2.46 -11.33
C ALA A 141 -0.77 -3.02 -10.25
N PRO A 142 -1.23 -2.19 -9.29
CA PRO A 142 -2.33 -2.55 -8.42
C PRO A 142 -3.60 -2.82 -9.24
N SER A 143 -4.50 -3.63 -8.69
CA SER A 143 -5.81 -3.91 -9.29
C SER A 143 -6.71 -2.66 -9.29
N VAL A 144 -6.63 -1.84 -8.24
CA VAL A 144 -7.36 -0.57 -8.13
C VAL A 144 -6.70 0.36 -7.11
N VAL A 145 -6.86 1.66 -7.32
CA VAL A 145 -6.47 2.71 -6.37
C VAL A 145 -7.72 3.43 -5.87
N MET A 146 -8.07 3.21 -4.61
CA MET A 146 -9.22 3.83 -3.94
C MET A 146 -8.80 5.13 -3.27
N VAL A 147 -9.44 6.24 -3.65
CA VAL A 147 -9.21 7.57 -3.09
C VAL A 147 -10.34 7.91 -2.13
N LEU A 148 -10.01 8.14 -0.86
CA LEU A 148 -10.96 8.60 0.14
C LEU A 148 -10.85 10.11 0.29
N ASP A 149 -11.79 10.84 -0.31
CA ASP A 149 -11.83 12.29 -0.23
C ASP A 149 -12.44 12.74 1.10
N CYS A 150 -11.80 13.74 1.71
CA CYS A 150 -12.20 14.29 3.00
C CYS A 150 -11.83 15.77 3.04
N SER A 151 -12.69 16.62 3.60
CA SER A 151 -12.36 18.03 3.75
C SER A 151 -11.19 18.22 4.71
N MET A 152 -10.34 19.23 4.45
CA MET A 152 -9.22 19.59 5.32
C MET A 152 -9.67 19.79 6.77
N GLU A 153 -10.77 20.51 6.97
CA GLU A 153 -11.37 20.73 8.29
C GLU A 153 -11.72 19.42 9.00
N THR A 154 -12.36 18.48 8.28
CA THR A 154 -12.70 17.17 8.85
C THR A 154 -11.45 16.37 9.18
N MET A 155 -10.43 16.42 8.31
CA MET A 155 -9.14 15.76 8.54
C MET A 155 -8.46 16.30 9.80
N VAL A 156 -8.29 17.63 9.92
CA VAL A 156 -7.69 18.27 11.09
C VAL A 156 -8.44 17.90 12.37
N ARG A 157 -9.77 18.10 12.39
CA ARG A 157 -10.62 17.79 13.54
C ARG A 157 -10.48 16.33 13.97
N ARG A 158 -10.50 15.39 13.02
CA ARG A 158 -10.40 13.95 13.33
C ARG A 158 -9.02 13.58 13.85
N VAL A 159 -7.94 14.15 13.30
CA VAL A 159 -6.58 13.84 13.75
C VAL A 159 -6.31 14.41 15.14
N LEU A 160 -6.74 15.65 15.41
CA LEU A 160 -6.62 16.25 16.75
C LEU A 160 -7.37 15.43 17.80
N ARG A 161 -8.64 15.08 17.53
CA ARG A 161 -9.44 14.22 18.41
C ARG A 161 -8.76 12.87 18.65
N ARG A 162 -8.15 12.30 17.62
CA ARG A 162 -7.42 11.02 17.74
C ARG A 162 -6.17 11.14 18.60
N GLY A 163 -5.38 12.21 18.44
CA GLY A 163 -4.21 12.46 19.28
C GLY A 163 -4.56 12.54 20.77
N GLN A 164 -5.70 13.17 21.10
CA GLN A 164 -6.21 13.27 22.48
C GLN A 164 -6.65 11.93 23.07
N LEU A 165 -7.30 11.07 22.27
CA LEU A 165 -7.90 9.83 22.76
C LEU A 165 -6.96 8.62 22.69
N GLU A 166 -6.14 8.53 21.63
CA GLU A 166 -5.31 7.36 21.34
C GLU A 166 -3.83 7.55 21.71
N GLY A 167 -3.42 8.74 22.18
CA GLY A 167 -2.05 9.00 22.61
C GLY A 167 -0.99 8.92 21.49
N ARG A 168 -1.37 9.21 20.24
CA ARG A 168 -0.44 9.18 19.11
C ARG A 168 0.50 10.39 19.14
N ALA A 169 1.78 10.14 19.41
CA ALA A 169 2.80 11.18 19.48
C ALA A 169 2.98 11.97 18.16
N ASP A 170 2.67 11.37 17.00
CA ASP A 170 2.71 12.00 15.67
C ASP A 170 1.45 12.81 15.29
N ASP A 171 0.50 12.97 16.22
CA ASP A 171 -0.73 13.76 16.05
C ASP A 171 -0.65 15.13 16.78
N CYS A 172 0.54 15.73 16.95
CA CYS A 172 0.66 17.13 17.41
C CYS A 172 0.49 18.12 16.25
N GLU A 173 0.02 19.35 16.53
CA GLU A 173 -0.43 20.31 15.51
C GLU A 173 0.60 20.57 14.39
N ALA A 174 1.88 20.72 14.75
CA ALA A 174 2.95 20.90 13.79
C ALA A 174 3.11 19.69 12.85
N ALA A 175 3.06 18.47 13.38
CA ALA A 175 3.13 17.24 12.60
C ALA A 175 1.88 17.07 11.71
N ILE A 176 0.70 17.43 12.20
CA ILE A 176 -0.55 17.41 11.42
C ILE A 176 -0.45 18.33 10.21
N ARG A 177 0.01 19.57 10.41
CA ARG A 177 0.17 20.55 9.33
C ARG A 177 1.11 20.02 8.25
N ARG A 178 2.29 19.53 8.65
CA ARG A 178 3.26 18.94 7.72
C ARG A 178 2.69 17.74 6.96
N ARG A 179 2.02 16.82 7.65
CA ARG A 179 1.38 15.65 7.02
C ARG A 179 0.30 16.03 6.02
N LEU A 180 -0.47 17.08 6.29
CA LEU A 180 -1.45 17.61 5.35
C LEU A 180 -0.77 18.24 4.14
N GLU A 181 0.24 19.08 4.36
CA GLU A 181 1.01 19.71 3.28
C GLU A 181 1.67 18.67 2.38
N THR A 182 2.40 17.71 2.95
CA THR A 182 2.98 16.59 2.22
C THR A 182 1.91 15.79 1.47
N HIS A 183 0.76 15.52 2.08
CA HIS A 183 -0.32 14.82 1.39
C HIS A 183 -0.76 15.58 0.14
N TYR A 184 -1.01 16.89 0.22
CA TYR A 184 -1.47 17.66 -0.93
C TYR A 184 -0.37 17.81 -2.00
N THR A 185 0.88 18.02 -1.61
CA THR A 185 1.99 18.21 -2.55
C THR A 185 2.38 16.91 -3.26
N SER A 186 2.43 15.79 -2.53
CA SER A 186 2.98 14.54 -3.05
C SER A 186 1.93 13.59 -3.63
N SER A 187 0.64 13.75 -3.28
CA SER A 187 -0.41 12.83 -3.78
C SER A 187 -0.87 13.18 -5.19
N GLU A 188 -0.84 14.45 -5.61
CA GLU A 188 -1.32 14.84 -6.96
C GLU A 188 -0.60 14.08 -8.09
N PRO A 189 0.75 13.94 -8.09
CA PRO A 189 1.46 13.13 -9.07
C PRO A 189 1.05 11.66 -9.06
N VAL A 190 0.76 11.09 -7.88
CA VAL A 190 0.31 9.70 -7.73
C VAL A 190 -1.08 9.51 -8.34
N LEU A 191 -2.01 10.40 -8.00
CA LEU A 191 -3.39 10.33 -8.50
C LEU A 191 -3.41 10.48 -10.02
N SER A 192 -2.64 11.42 -10.56
CA SER A 192 -2.53 11.62 -12.01
C SER A 192 -1.96 10.38 -12.70
N PHE A 193 -0.90 9.79 -12.15
CA PHE A 193 -0.28 8.57 -12.68
C PHE A 193 -1.27 7.41 -12.78
N TYR A 194 -2.07 7.17 -11.74
CA TYR A 194 -3.07 6.10 -11.75
C TYR A 194 -4.35 6.43 -12.50
N GLN A 195 -4.68 7.72 -12.65
CA GLN A 195 -5.77 8.16 -13.51
C GLN A 195 -5.47 7.85 -14.99
N HIS A 196 -4.25 8.11 -15.46
CA HIS A 196 -3.84 7.77 -16.83
C HIS A 196 -3.88 6.27 -17.12
N LYS A 197 -3.75 5.43 -16.09
CA LYS A 197 -3.87 3.96 -16.19
C LYS A 197 -5.31 3.45 -16.03
N ASN A 198 -6.30 4.33 -15.83
CA ASN A 198 -7.69 3.98 -15.54
C ASN A 198 -7.90 3.11 -14.28
N LEU A 199 -7.00 3.21 -13.29
CA LEU A 199 -7.03 2.41 -12.06
C LEU A 199 -7.65 3.17 -10.87
N LEU A 200 -7.94 4.47 -11.02
CA LEU A 200 -8.40 5.33 -9.93
C LEU A 200 -9.91 5.25 -9.69
N ARG A 201 -10.33 5.08 -8.42
CA ARG A 201 -11.73 5.09 -7.98
C ARG A 201 -11.90 5.98 -6.75
N HIS A 202 -12.79 6.95 -6.81
CA HIS A 202 -13.10 7.83 -5.67
C HIS A 202 -14.23 7.27 -4.81
N VAL A 203 -14.07 7.33 -3.47
CA VAL A 203 -15.02 6.81 -2.49
C VAL A 203 -15.40 7.94 -1.49
N GLY A 204 -16.56 8.59 -1.74
CA GLY A 204 -17.15 9.71 -0.97
C GLY A 204 -16.38 11.03 -1.10
N ALA A 205 -16.95 12.25 -1.12
CA ALA A 205 -18.29 12.80 -0.79
C ALA A 205 -19.15 13.10 -2.04
N PRO A 206 -20.49 13.28 -1.94
CA PRO A 206 -21.32 13.64 -3.09
C PRO A 206 -20.76 14.93 -3.71
N ARG A 207 -20.23 14.83 -4.94
CA ARG A 207 -20.16 15.99 -5.80
C ARG A 207 -21.60 16.47 -5.89
N ARG A 208 -21.90 17.67 -5.40
CA ARG A 208 -23.05 18.44 -5.87
C ARG A 208 -22.92 18.36 -7.40
N ALA A 209 -23.76 17.57 -8.04
CA ALA A 209 -23.86 17.57 -9.48
C ALA A 209 -24.08 19.03 -9.83
N ALA A 210 -23.10 19.66 -10.49
CA ALA A 210 -23.37 20.92 -11.14
C ALA A 210 -24.54 20.60 -12.08
N ARG A 211 -25.73 21.13 -11.77
CA ARG A 211 -26.83 21.19 -12.73
C ARG A 211 -26.32 22.07 -13.87
N GLY A 212 -25.62 21.46 -14.82
CA GLY A 212 -25.43 22.05 -16.13
C GLY A 212 -26.80 22.13 -16.80
N PRO A 213 -27.11 23.19 -17.54
CA PRO A 213 -28.35 23.26 -18.30
C PRO A 213 -28.37 22.10 -19.29
N ARG A 214 -29.48 21.37 -19.34
CA ARG A 214 -29.73 20.36 -20.37
C ARG A 214 -29.57 21.03 -21.74
N ARG A 215 -28.63 20.57 -22.56
CA ARG A 215 -28.65 20.80 -24.00
C ARG A 215 -28.27 19.54 -24.76
N ALA A 216 -28.93 19.44 -25.92
CA ALA A 216 -29.09 18.30 -26.80
C ALA A 216 -27.78 17.75 -27.39
N GLY A 217 -27.92 16.63 -28.11
CA GLY A 217 -26.86 15.75 -28.64
C GLY A 217 -25.75 16.38 -29.49
N PRO A 218 -24.80 15.54 -29.95
CA PRO A 218 -23.38 15.90 -30.06
C PRO A 218 -23.02 16.56 -31.40
N PRO A 219 -21.85 17.21 -31.44
CA PRO A 219 -20.93 16.90 -32.52
C PRO A 219 -19.54 16.50 -32.02
N ALA A 220 -18.78 15.93 -32.97
CA ALA A 220 -17.58 15.14 -32.81
C ALA A 220 -16.34 15.90 -32.30
N HIS A 221 -15.40 15.10 -31.78
CA HIS A 221 -13.99 15.38 -31.51
C HIS A 221 -13.67 16.68 -30.73
N SER A 222 -13.51 16.54 -29.42
CA SER A 222 -12.75 17.46 -28.57
C SER A 222 -11.90 16.64 -27.60
N PRO A 223 -10.65 17.03 -27.32
CA PRO A 223 -9.79 16.30 -26.38
C PRO A 223 -10.42 16.33 -24.98
N PRO A 224 -10.17 15.32 -24.13
CA PRO A 224 -10.82 15.25 -22.82
C PRO A 224 -10.49 16.50 -22.01
N ALA A 225 -11.55 17.19 -21.60
CA ALA A 225 -11.48 18.37 -20.75
C ALA A 225 -10.67 18.04 -19.47
N ARG A 226 -9.65 18.86 -19.19
CA ARG A 226 -8.89 18.80 -17.95
C ARG A 226 -9.84 19.01 -16.78
N LEU A 227 -10.18 17.94 -16.06
CA LEU A 227 -10.85 18.03 -14.78
C LEU A 227 -9.91 18.74 -13.79
N PRO A 228 -10.37 19.77 -13.05
CA PRO A 228 -9.55 20.37 -12.01
C PRO A 228 -9.49 19.38 -10.85
N LEU A 229 -8.39 18.63 -10.77
CA LEU A 229 -8.11 17.65 -9.70
C LEU A 229 -8.03 18.31 -8.31
N PHE A 230 -7.90 19.64 -8.23
CA PHE A 230 -8.11 20.41 -7.02
C PHE A 230 -8.91 21.68 -7.34
N SER A 231 -10.02 21.88 -6.63
CA SER A 231 -10.93 23.02 -6.85
C SER A 231 -10.24 24.37 -6.61
N ARG A 232 -10.72 25.45 -7.26
CA ARG A 232 -10.31 26.84 -6.95
C ARG A 232 -10.46 27.19 -5.45
N SER A 233 -11.29 26.45 -4.72
CA SER A 233 -11.44 26.54 -3.25
C SER A 233 -10.16 26.12 -2.50
N TRP A 234 -9.32 25.23 -3.04
CA TRP A 234 -8.04 24.85 -2.44
C TRP A 234 -7.08 26.02 -2.31
N ARG A 235 -6.90 26.84 -3.38
CA ARG A 235 -5.99 28.01 -3.32
C ARG A 235 -6.43 29.01 -2.25
N LYS A 236 -7.74 29.23 -2.11
CA LYS A 236 -8.33 30.12 -1.09
C LYS A 236 -8.25 29.54 0.33
N THR A 237 -8.49 28.24 0.48
CA THR A 237 -8.44 27.56 1.79
C THR A 237 -6.99 27.43 2.29
N ARG A 238 -6.02 27.21 1.40
CA ARG A 238 -4.58 27.24 1.71
C ARG A 238 -4.14 28.60 2.23
N GLN A 239 -4.56 29.70 1.60
CA GLN A 239 -4.25 31.05 2.08
C GLN A 239 -4.87 31.33 3.46
N ARG A 240 -6.12 30.92 3.70
CA ARG A 240 -6.81 31.17 4.99
C ARG A 240 -6.30 30.32 6.14
N ALA A 241 -6.02 29.03 5.92
CA ALA A 241 -5.61 28.11 6.99
C ALA A 241 -4.13 28.25 7.41
N PHE A 242 -3.31 28.88 6.57
CA PHE A 242 -1.86 29.05 6.79
C PHE A 242 -1.41 30.52 6.77
N SER A 243 -2.33 31.47 7.02
CA SER A 243 -1.98 32.87 7.19
C SER A 243 -1.16 33.09 8.48
N PRO A 244 -0.14 33.98 8.49
CA PRO A 244 0.78 34.18 9.64
C PRO A 244 0.15 34.71 10.95
N GLY A 245 -1.17 34.78 11.06
CA GLY A 245 -1.89 35.36 12.21
C GLY A 245 -2.75 34.39 13.02
N ALA A 246 -2.82 33.09 12.68
CA ALA A 246 -3.52 32.10 13.49
C ALA A 246 -2.63 31.65 14.66
N ALA A 247 -2.52 32.49 15.68
CA ALA A 247 -1.79 32.18 16.91
C ALA A 247 -2.53 31.08 17.68
N LEU A 248 -1.94 29.88 17.77
CA LEU A 248 -2.31 28.85 18.72
C LEU A 248 -1.05 28.34 19.41
N SER A 249 -1.10 28.43 20.74
CA SER A 249 -0.05 28.21 21.73
C SER A 249 0.91 27.05 21.41
N SER A 250 2.17 27.39 21.14
CA SER A 250 3.26 26.46 20.92
C SER A 250 3.95 26.07 22.23
N ARG A 251 3.32 25.24 23.06
CA ARG A 251 4.04 24.48 24.11
C ARG A 251 3.48 23.06 24.19
N ALA A 252 4.39 22.09 24.35
CA ALA A 252 4.17 20.65 24.52
C ALA A 252 4.09 19.78 23.24
N CYS A 253 5.21 19.62 22.53
CA CYS A 253 5.44 18.39 21.72
C CYS A 253 6.72 17.63 22.15
N SER A 254 7.47 18.08 23.18
CA SER A 254 8.78 17.48 23.54
C SER A 254 8.83 16.60 24.81
N GLU A 255 7.82 16.58 25.70
CA GLU A 255 8.07 16.05 27.08
C GLU A 255 7.25 14.83 27.53
N ARG A 256 6.35 14.26 26.73
CA ARG A 256 5.56 13.08 27.16
C ARG A 256 6.15 11.74 26.72
N GLY A 257 7.47 11.56 26.87
CA GLY A 257 8.18 10.34 26.48
C GLY A 257 9.04 9.67 27.56
N ALA A 258 9.12 10.23 28.78
CA ALA A 258 9.96 9.69 29.84
C ALA A 258 9.27 9.74 31.21
N ALA A 259 8.47 8.72 31.51
CA ALA A 259 8.16 8.29 32.87
C ALA A 259 8.32 6.76 32.80
N GLY A 260 9.25 6.09 33.49
CA GLY A 260 9.66 6.26 34.88
C GLY A 260 9.17 5.02 35.62
N SER A 261 9.88 3.90 35.48
CA SER A 261 9.62 2.68 36.27
C SER A 261 10.13 2.90 37.70
N PRO A 262 9.38 2.53 38.76
CA PRO A 262 9.87 2.67 40.13
C PRO A 262 10.91 1.58 40.45
N PRO A 263 11.87 1.84 41.36
CA PRO A 263 12.81 0.81 41.79
C PRO A 263 12.10 -0.24 42.65
N ALA A 264 12.40 -1.51 42.38
CA ALA A 264 12.01 -2.63 43.23
C ALA A 264 12.72 -2.53 44.59
N ARG A 265 11.97 -2.81 45.66
CA ARG A 265 12.49 -3.00 47.02
C ARG A 265 13.29 -4.29 47.12
#